data_AF-A0A2V1B731-F1
#
_entry.id   AF-A0A2V1B731-F1
#
_cell.length_a   1.000
_cell.length_b   1.000
_cell.length_c   1.000
_cell.angle_alpha   90.00
_cell.angle_beta   90.00
_cell.angle_gamma   90.00
#
_symmetry.space_group_name_H-M   'P 1'
#
loop_
_entity.id
_entity.type
_entity.pdbx_description
1 polymer ?
#
loop_
_entity_poly.entity_id
_entity_poly.type
_entity_poly.pdbx_seq_one_letter_code
_entity_poly.pdbx_strand_id
1 'polypeptide(L)'
;MNSPANKNNKFIPKQALAPTPNLYDELVGNGMERLARASLAQVPPITSGSVVHDNGCGTGAASISIIERINGSKDEISIHATDIEAQALELPNDGIDAVKETYRTLKPGGTAIFNSWAYVPNYGPLQTASFNTRPSGIPPPRLAMEKWTSSEFLQSIVEKGGFEKEKIRVESSDVYCEVPELRHFANMLWSFIGGTGEAGWLESDEERWDEALRIIMEELMKTDGYKELEGGKAMLKFVANIVVAMK
;
A
#
# COMPACT_ATOMS: atom_id res chain seq x y z
N MET A 1 -6.18 -8.72 -7.75
CA MET A 1 -5.26 -7.55 -7.73
C MET A 1 -4.28 -7.68 -8.88
N ASN A 2 -3.93 -6.56 -9.55
CA ASN A 2 -3.07 -6.47 -10.75
C ASN A 2 -3.58 -7.21 -12.00
N SER A 3 -4.81 -6.90 -12.41
CA SER A 3 -5.26 -7.22 -13.77
C SER A 3 -4.42 -6.42 -14.78
N PRO A 4 -4.06 -6.98 -15.95
CA PRO A 4 -3.48 -6.18 -17.02
C PRO A 4 -4.46 -5.05 -17.35
N ALA A 5 -3.99 -3.80 -17.33
CA ALA A 5 -4.84 -2.66 -17.65
C ALA A 5 -5.40 -2.78 -19.09
N ASN A 6 -4.65 -3.45 -19.97
CA ASN A 6 -5.09 -3.79 -21.30
C ASN A 6 -5.60 -5.23 -21.38
N LYS A 7 -6.92 -5.42 -21.30
CA LYS A 7 -7.59 -6.72 -21.45
C LYS A 7 -7.40 -7.35 -22.84
N ASN A 8 -6.94 -6.58 -23.84
CA ASN A 8 -6.69 -7.05 -25.19
C ASN A 8 -5.23 -7.50 -25.41
N ASN A 9 -4.31 -7.11 -24.53
CA ASN A 9 -2.93 -7.61 -24.56
C ASN A 9 -2.84 -8.90 -23.73
N LYS A 10 -2.66 -10.03 -24.42
CA LYS A 10 -2.57 -11.36 -23.79
C LYS A 10 -1.13 -11.78 -23.49
N PHE A 11 -0.14 -11.00 -23.90
CA PHE A 11 1.25 -11.34 -23.64
C PHE A 11 1.55 -11.19 -22.14
N ILE A 12 2.22 -12.20 -21.58
CA ILE A 12 2.75 -12.21 -20.22
C ILE A 12 4.15 -12.84 -20.33
N PRO A 13 5.22 -12.18 -19.85
CA PRO A 13 6.56 -12.75 -19.79
C PRO A 13 6.52 -14.09 -19.04
N LYS A 14 7.24 -15.08 -19.53
CA LYS A 14 7.34 -16.41 -18.91
C LYS A 14 8.03 -16.33 -17.55
N GLN A 15 8.86 -15.29 -17.37
CA GLN A 15 9.58 -15.02 -16.13
C GLN A 15 8.70 -14.34 -15.06
N ALA A 16 7.55 -13.78 -15.45
CA ALA A 16 6.64 -13.13 -14.53
C ALA A 16 5.96 -14.16 -13.61
N LEU A 17 6.07 -13.93 -12.31
CA LEU A 17 5.37 -14.71 -11.30
C LEU A 17 3.86 -14.45 -11.37
N ALA A 18 3.06 -15.52 -11.35
CA ALA A 18 1.62 -15.42 -11.16
C ALA A 18 1.33 -14.98 -9.71
N PRO A 19 0.51 -13.94 -9.48
CA PRO A 19 0.19 -13.52 -8.12
C PRO A 19 -0.53 -14.62 -7.34
N THR A 20 -0.07 -14.86 -6.10
CA THR A 20 -0.70 -15.76 -5.13
C THR A 20 -0.79 -15.05 -3.78
N PRO A 21 -1.72 -15.44 -2.88
CA PRO A 21 -1.77 -14.86 -1.53
C PRO A 21 -0.42 -14.90 -0.82
N ASN A 22 0.30 -16.03 -0.85
CA ASN A 22 1.60 -16.17 -0.21
C ASN A 22 2.66 -15.20 -0.78
N LEU A 23 2.70 -15.01 -2.10
CA LEU A 23 3.64 -14.06 -2.71
C LEU A 23 3.24 -12.61 -2.44
N TYR A 24 1.94 -12.33 -2.26
CA TYR A 24 1.50 -11.01 -1.80
C TYR A 24 1.93 -10.76 -0.36
N ASP A 25 1.72 -11.72 0.52
CA ASP A 25 2.16 -11.65 1.92
C ASP A 25 3.69 -11.45 2.00
N GLU A 26 4.44 -12.13 1.14
CA GLU A 26 5.89 -11.96 1.05
C GLU A 26 6.28 -10.57 0.50
N LEU A 27 5.57 -10.07 -0.52
CA LEU A 27 5.82 -8.75 -1.11
C LEU A 27 5.55 -7.61 -0.13
N VAL A 28 4.47 -7.70 0.66
CA VAL A 28 4.14 -6.67 1.67
C VAL A 28 4.96 -6.84 2.95
N GLY A 29 5.44 -8.06 3.22
CA GLY A 29 6.22 -8.40 4.40
C GLY A 29 5.51 -7.98 5.69
N ASN A 30 6.27 -7.42 6.64
CA ASN A 30 5.72 -6.88 7.89
C ASN A 30 5.26 -5.41 7.77
N GLY A 31 5.14 -4.88 6.54
CA GLY A 31 4.89 -3.46 6.30
C GLY A 31 3.51 -3.02 6.73
N MET A 32 2.48 -3.86 6.54
CA MET A 32 1.10 -3.51 6.86
C MET A 32 0.86 -3.51 8.37
N GLU A 33 1.45 -4.43 9.13
CA GLU A 33 1.39 -4.43 10.60
C GLU A 33 2.16 -3.24 11.18
N ARG A 34 3.28 -2.85 10.58
CA ARG A 34 4.04 -1.66 11.01
C ARG A 34 3.27 -0.37 10.72
N LEU A 35 2.64 -0.27 9.56
CA LEU A 35 1.74 0.85 9.22
C LEU A 35 0.54 0.92 10.18
N ALA A 36 -0.08 -0.23 10.47
CA ALA A 36 -1.20 -0.29 11.41
C ALA A 36 -0.78 0.19 12.81
N ARG A 37 0.38 -0.26 13.32
CA ARG A 37 0.92 0.20 14.60
C ARG A 37 1.22 1.71 14.60
N ALA A 38 1.84 2.23 13.54
CA ALA A 38 2.09 3.66 13.38
C ALA A 38 0.78 4.48 13.36
N SER A 39 -0.24 3.97 12.66
CA SER A 39 -1.57 4.58 12.56
C SER A 39 -2.29 4.58 13.91
N LEU A 40 -2.31 3.45 14.60
CA LEU A 40 -2.93 3.31 15.91
C LEU A 40 -2.24 4.20 16.95
N ALA A 41 -0.93 4.41 16.88
CA ALA A 41 -0.22 5.32 17.79
C ALA A 41 -0.75 6.76 17.75
N GLN A 42 -1.47 7.15 16.70
CA GLN A 42 -2.09 8.47 16.56
C GLN A 42 -3.48 8.60 17.19
N VAL A 43 -4.04 7.53 17.76
CA VAL A 43 -5.36 7.60 18.40
C VAL A 43 -5.33 7.25 19.89
N PRO A 44 -6.31 7.74 20.66
CA PRO A 44 -6.48 7.34 22.06
C PRO A 44 -6.54 5.82 22.22
N PRO A 45 -6.26 5.30 23.44
CA PRO A 45 -6.41 3.88 23.73
C PRO A 45 -7.81 3.35 23.37
N ILE A 46 -7.83 2.15 22.80
CA ILE A 46 -9.06 1.38 22.58
C ILE A 46 -9.43 0.75 23.92
N THR A 47 -10.65 1.00 24.39
CA THR A 47 -11.14 0.58 25.72
C THR A 47 -12.35 -0.33 25.62
N SER A 48 -12.71 -0.99 26.73
CA SER A 48 -13.89 -1.87 26.80
C SER A 48 -15.15 -1.19 26.27
N GLY A 49 -15.93 -1.93 25.48
CA GLY A 49 -17.13 -1.45 24.80
C GLY A 49 -16.88 -0.79 23.45
N SER A 50 -15.62 -0.64 23.02
CA SER A 50 -15.28 -0.14 21.69
C SER A 50 -15.78 -1.09 20.60
N VAL A 51 -16.34 -0.50 19.53
CA VAL A 51 -16.69 -1.20 18.29
C VAL A 51 -15.80 -0.65 17.19
N VAL A 52 -14.94 -1.50 16.63
CA VAL A 52 -13.94 -1.12 15.63
C VAL A 52 -14.31 -1.76 14.30
N HIS A 53 -14.16 -1.00 13.22
CA HIS A 53 -14.32 -1.48 11.85
C HIS A 53 -12.97 -1.36 11.13
N ASP A 54 -12.36 -2.50 10.82
CA ASP A 54 -11.20 -2.63 9.94
C ASP A 54 -11.72 -2.73 8.49
N ASN A 55 -11.80 -1.58 7.80
CA ASN A 55 -12.33 -1.46 6.45
C ASN A 55 -11.20 -1.49 5.41
N GLY A 56 -11.27 -2.41 4.45
CA GLY A 56 -10.13 -2.72 3.58
C GLY A 56 -9.08 -3.56 4.33
N CYS A 57 -9.55 -4.52 5.13
CA CYS A 57 -8.72 -5.23 6.10
C CYS A 57 -7.63 -6.12 5.46
N GLY A 58 -7.75 -6.47 4.19
CA GLY A 58 -6.85 -7.40 3.50
C GLY A 58 -6.71 -8.72 4.26
N THR A 59 -5.49 -9.01 4.70
CA THR A 59 -5.17 -10.18 5.54
C THR A 59 -5.34 -9.94 7.04
N GLY A 60 -5.78 -8.74 7.45
CA GLY A 60 -6.15 -8.41 8.83
C GLY A 60 -5.05 -7.74 9.66
N ALA A 61 -4.05 -7.12 9.04
CA ALA A 61 -2.91 -6.50 9.75
C ALA A 61 -3.33 -5.46 10.81
N ALA A 62 -4.36 -4.65 10.52
CA ALA A 62 -4.89 -3.68 11.47
C ALA A 62 -5.66 -4.35 12.60
N SER A 63 -6.53 -5.32 12.30
CA SER A 63 -7.21 -6.16 13.29
C SER A 63 -6.23 -6.85 14.25
N ILE A 64 -5.15 -7.46 13.75
CA ILE A 64 -4.10 -8.09 14.56
C ILE A 64 -3.43 -7.05 15.46
N SER A 65 -3.07 -5.89 14.92
CA SER A 65 -2.43 -4.81 15.67
C SER A 65 -3.32 -4.25 16.79
N ILE A 66 -4.64 -4.22 16.59
CA ILE A 66 -5.61 -3.84 17.62
C ILE A 66 -5.62 -4.88 18.75
N ILE A 67 -5.69 -6.16 18.42
CA ILE A 67 -5.70 -7.27 19.39
C ILE A 67 -4.40 -7.25 20.21
N GLU A 68 -3.24 -7.08 19.56
CA GLU A 68 -1.95 -6.96 20.24
C GLU A 68 -1.92 -5.77 21.21
N ARG A 69 -2.50 -4.63 20.82
CA ARG A 69 -2.50 -3.40 21.63
C ARG A 69 -3.30 -3.54 22.93
N ILE A 70 -4.38 -4.32 22.92
CA ILE A 70 -5.19 -4.58 24.11
C ILE A 70 -4.78 -5.86 24.84
N ASN A 71 -3.76 -6.56 24.36
CA ASN A 71 -3.33 -7.82 24.96
C ASN A 71 -2.92 -7.62 26.43
N GLY A 72 -3.47 -8.47 27.31
CA GLY A 72 -3.29 -8.36 28.76
C GLY A 72 -4.25 -7.40 29.46
N SER A 73 -5.12 -6.69 28.74
CA SER A 73 -6.24 -5.95 29.34
C SER A 73 -7.47 -6.84 29.57
N LYS A 74 -8.44 -6.36 30.35
CA LYS A 74 -9.76 -6.99 30.51
C LYS A 74 -10.81 -6.37 29.59
N ASP A 75 -10.39 -5.58 28.60
CA ASP A 75 -11.30 -4.86 27.74
C ASP A 75 -12.01 -5.80 26.78
N GLU A 76 -13.34 -5.73 26.74
CA GLU A 76 -14.15 -6.44 25.77
C GLU A 76 -14.48 -5.51 24.60
N ILE A 77 -13.97 -5.81 23.41
CA ILE A 77 -14.21 -5.03 22.19
C ILE A 77 -14.81 -5.89 21.09
N SER A 78 -15.47 -5.26 20.13
CA SER A 78 -15.94 -5.91 18.90
C SER A 78 -15.15 -5.38 17.70
N ILE A 79 -14.61 -6.28 16.88
CA ILE A 79 -13.92 -5.93 15.63
C ILE A 79 -14.72 -6.51 14.46
N HIS A 80 -15.11 -5.65 13.53
CA HIS A 80 -15.65 -6.02 12.23
C HIS A 80 -14.55 -5.81 11.18
N ALA A 81 -14.11 -6.86 10.51
CA ALA A 81 -13.13 -6.78 9.43
C ALA A 81 -13.80 -7.07 8.09
N THR A 82 -13.70 -6.14 7.13
CA THR A 82 -14.35 -6.30 5.82
C THR A 82 -13.41 -5.93 4.69
N ASP A 83 -13.45 -6.72 3.61
CA ASP A 83 -12.76 -6.45 2.36
C ASP A 83 -13.63 -6.84 1.16
N ILE A 84 -13.33 -6.29 -0.01
CA ILE A 84 -13.98 -6.66 -1.26
C ILE A 84 -13.12 -7.72 -1.96
N GLU A 85 -13.73 -8.80 -2.44
CA GLU A 85 -12.98 -9.87 -3.11
C GLU A 85 -12.14 -9.31 -4.28
N ALA A 86 -10.87 -9.69 -4.29
CA ALA A 86 -9.76 -8.92 -4.83
C ALA A 86 -9.68 -8.84 -6.36
N GLN A 87 -10.38 -7.90 -7.02
CA GLN A 87 -10.12 -7.60 -8.44
C GLN A 87 -10.09 -6.11 -8.84
N ALA A 88 -10.57 -5.17 -8.03
CA ALA A 88 -10.53 -3.74 -8.37
C ALA A 88 -9.97 -2.90 -7.21
N LEU A 89 -8.75 -2.37 -7.39
CA LEU A 89 -8.21 -1.23 -6.63
C LEU A 89 -8.64 0.10 -7.25
N GLU A 90 -9.64 0.08 -8.12
CA GLU A 90 -10.26 1.32 -8.57
C GLU A 90 -11.07 1.84 -7.39
N LEU A 91 -10.72 3.04 -6.93
CA LEU A 91 -11.51 3.80 -5.97
C LEU A 91 -12.31 4.80 -6.80
N PRO A 92 -13.58 4.49 -7.19
CA PRO A 92 -14.41 5.45 -7.88
C PRO A 92 -14.49 6.72 -7.04
N ASN A 93 -14.50 7.87 -7.72
CA ASN A 93 -14.59 9.17 -7.05
C ASN A 93 -13.50 9.36 -5.97
N ASP A 94 -12.30 8.83 -6.22
CA ASP A 94 -11.14 8.89 -5.34
C ASP A 94 -11.40 8.39 -3.91
N GLY A 95 -12.35 7.46 -3.75
CA GLY A 95 -12.70 6.88 -2.46
C GLY A 95 -13.54 7.80 -1.56
N ILE A 96 -13.99 8.97 -2.05
CA ILE A 96 -14.84 9.89 -1.28
C ILE A 96 -16.09 9.18 -0.77
N ASP A 97 -16.71 8.31 -1.57
CA ASP A 97 -17.92 7.62 -1.17
C ASP A 97 -17.68 6.57 -0.07
N ALA A 98 -16.48 5.97 -0.02
CA ALA A 98 -16.06 5.11 1.09
C ALA A 98 -15.89 5.93 2.39
N VAL A 99 -15.36 7.14 2.30
CA VAL A 99 -15.23 8.05 3.45
C VAL A 99 -16.60 8.52 3.92
N LYS A 100 -17.54 8.83 3.02
CA LYS A 100 -18.93 9.16 3.40
C LYS A 100 -19.59 8.03 4.18
N GLU A 101 -19.42 6.78 3.74
CA GLU A 101 -19.95 5.62 4.46
C GLU A 101 -19.26 5.41 5.81
N THR A 102 -17.95 5.68 5.89
CA THR A 102 -17.20 5.69 7.16
C THR A 102 -17.77 6.76 8.10
N TYR A 103 -17.98 7.99 7.62
CA TYR A 103 -18.60 9.07 8.40
C TYR A 103 -20.02 8.70 8.83
N ARG A 104 -20.84 8.13 7.95
CA ARG A 104 -22.23 7.73 8.23
C ARG A 104 -22.31 6.70 9.35
N THR A 105 -21.42 5.71 9.34
CA THR A 105 -21.42 4.58 10.29
C THR A 105 -20.78 4.90 11.63
N LEU A 106 -19.88 5.87 11.70
CA LEU A 106 -19.34 6.37 12.97
C LEU A 106 -20.45 6.97 13.85
N LYS A 107 -20.39 6.67 15.15
CA LYS A 107 -21.17 7.38 16.17
C LYS A 107 -20.62 8.82 16.32
N PRO A 108 -21.44 9.80 16.75
CA PRO A 108 -20.91 11.10 17.17
C PRO A 108 -19.80 10.94 18.21
N GLY A 109 -18.68 11.65 18.05
CA GLY A 109 -17.46 11.49 18.84
C GLY A 109 -16.58 10.31 18.44
N GLY A 110 -16.99 9.50 17.45
CA GLY A 110 -16.18 8.41 16.92
C GLY A 110 -14.99 8.90 16.09
N THR A 111 -13.94 8.08 16.03
CA THR A 111 -12.69 8.38 15.31
C THR A 111 -12.54 7.49 14.08
N ALA A 112 -12.18 8.09 12.94
CA ALA A 112 -11.68 7.40 11.75
C ALA A 112 -10.18 7.63 11.61
N ILE A 113 -9.48 6.62 11.09
CA ILE A 113 -8.08 6.71 10.70
C ILE A 113 -7.99 6.28 9.23
N PHE A 114 -7.39 7.12 8.40
CA PHE A 114 -7.10 6.85 7.00
C PHE A 114 -5.60 6.94 6.78
N ASN A 115 -5.05 6.17 5.85
CA ASN A 115 -3.66 6.31 5.46
C ASN A 115 -3.46 6.19 3.95
N SER A 116 -2.36 6.79 3.48
CA SER A 116 -1.83 6.60 2.13
C SER A 116 -0.31 6.64 2.20
N TRP A 117 0.38 6.18 1.15
CA TRP A 117 1.83 6.25 1.10
C TRP A 117 2.30 7.59 0.53
N ALA A 118 2.93 8.42 1.35
CA ALA A 118 3.67 9.62 0.96
C ALA A 118 4.95 9.28 0.17
N TYR A 119 5.58 8.15 0.50
CA TYR A 119 6.73 7.63 -0.22
C TYR A 119 6.69 6.10 -0.28
N VAL A 120 6.88 5.57 -1.49
CA VAL A 120 7.03 4.13 -1.77
C VAL A 120 8.40 3.93 -2.42
N PRO A 121 9.35 3.24 -1.78
CA PRO A 121 10.72 3.10 -2.28
C PRO A 121 10.79 2.34 -3.61
N ASN A 122 9.75 1.58 -3.96
CA ASN A 122 9.73 0.74 -5.14
C ASN A 122 9.31 1.48 -6.42
N TYR A 123 8.63 2.63 -6.32
CA TYR A 123 8.09 3.33 -7.51
C TYR A 123 9.19 3.85 -8.43
N GLY A 124 10.16 4.58 -7.89
CA GLY A 124 11.32 5.07 -8.67
C GLY A 124 12.07 3.94 -9.39
N PRO A 125 12.53 2.89 -8.69
CA PRO A 125 13.19 1.73 -9.30
C PRO A 125 12.40 1.08 -10.45
N LEU A 126 11.09 0.86 -10.26
CA LEU A 126 10.22 0.27 -11.29
C LEU A 126 10.08 1.18 -12.51
N GLN A 127 9.93 2.49 -12.29
CA GLN A 127 9.87 3.47 -13.37
C GLN A 127 11.20 3.55 -14.12
N THR A 128 12.33 3.59 -13.42
CA THR A 128 13.68 3.58 -14.03
C THR A 128 13.90 2.31 -14.86
N ALA A 129 13.54 1.13 -14.36
CA ALA A 129 13.63 -0.10 -15.13
C ALA A 129 12.75 -0.05 -16.38
N SER A 130 11.49 0.40 -16.25
CA SER A 130 10.58 0.60 -17.38
C SER A 130 11.18 1.54 -18.44
N PHE A 131 11.72 2.70 -18.06
CA PHE A 131 12.29 3.67 -19.00
C PHE A 131 13.52 3.15 -19.73
N ASN A 132 14.35 2.35 -19.07
CA ASN A 132 15.58 1.85 -19.67
C ASN A 132 15.36 0.58 -20.51
N THR A 133 14.35 -0.22 -20.17
CA THR A 133 14.13 -1.53 -20.80
C THR A 133 13.08 -1.54 -21.90
N ARG A 134 12.11 -0.62 -21.86
CA ARG A 134 11.02 -0.55 -22.84
C ARG A 134 11.29 0.45 -23.97
N PRO A 135 10.58 0.33 -25.11
CA PRO A 135 10.57 1.35 -26.14
C PRO A 135 10.16 2.73 -25.59
N SER A 136 10.70 3.79 -26.21
CA SER A 136 10.35 5.16 -25.85
C SER A 136 8.85 5.45 -26.05
N GLY A 137 8.29 6.31 -25.19
CA GLY A 137 6.89 6.72 -25.24
C GLY A 137 5.92 5.80 -24.50
N ILE A 138 6.39 4.71 -23.89
CA ILE A 138 5.57 3.86 -23.02
C ILE A 138 5.51 4.47 -21.60
N PRO A 139 4.33 4.86 -21.09
CA PRO A 139 4.20 5.34 -19.72
C PRO A 139 4.64 4.26 -18.72
N PRO A 140 5.41 4.60 -17.68
CA PRO A 140 5.82 3.62 -16.69
C PRO A 140 4.63 3.24 -15.79
N PRO A 141 4.70 2.09 -15.10
CA PRO A 141 3.65 1.68 -14.19
C PRO A 141 3.49 2.66 -13.01
N ARG A 142 2.28 2.70 -12.44
CA ARG A 142 1.92 3.47 -11.22
C ARG A 142 2.04 5.00 -11.32
N LEU A 143 2.27 5.58 -12.50
CA LEU A 143 2.34 7.03 -12.69
C LEU A 143 1.11 7.79 -12.13
N ALA A 144 -0.11 7.26 -12.34
CA ALA A 144 -1.34 7.88 -11.84
C ALA A 144 -1.54 7.81 -10.31
N MET A 145 -0.70 7.07 -9.58
CA MET A 145 -0.82 6.93 -8.13
C MET A 145 -0.15 8.09 -7.37
N GLU A 146 0.60 8.95 -8.06
CA GLU A 146 1.36 10.05 -7.44
C GLU A 146 0.48 11.01 -6.62
N LYS A 147 -0.78 11.23 -7.02
CA LYS A 147 -1.68 12.10 -6.24
C LYS A 147 -1.89 11.62 -4.79
N TRP A 148 -1.78 10.32 -4.53
CA TRP A 148 -1.96 9.73 -3.20
C TRP A 148 -0.76 9.95 -2.28
N THR A 149 0.35 10.48 -2.79
CA THR A 149 1.51 10.86 -1.96
C THR A 149 1.29 12.17 -1.23
N SER A 150 0.34 13.00 -1.68
CA SER A 150 0.01 14.27 -1.02
C SER A 150 -0.88 14.07 0.19
N SER A 151 -0.40 14.55 1.34
CA SER A 151 -1.18 14.71 2.58
C SER A 151 -2.41 15.58 2.38
N GLU A 152 -2.28 16.66 1.60
CA GLU A 152 -3.35 17.62 1.33
C GLU A 152 -4.44 16.98 0.49
N PHE A 153 -4.05 16.14 -0.49
CA PHE A 153 -5.01 15.37 -1.27
C PHE A 153 -5.79 14.41 -0.37
N LEU A 154 -5.11 13.59 0.45
CA LEU A 154 -5.77 12.66 1.38
C LEU A 154 -6.70 13.41 2.35
N GLN A 155 -6.25 14.52 2.93
CA GLN A 155 -7.08 15.37 3.78
C GLN A 155 -8.32 15.88 3.03
N SER A 156 -8.16 16.35 1.78
CA SER A 156 -9.29 16.86 0.99
C SER A 156 -10.36 15.80 0.73
N ILE A 157 -9.96 14.53 0.60
CA ILE A 157 -10.88 13.39 0.43
C ILE A 157 -11.65 13.15 1.73
N VAL A 158 -10.97 13.26 2.88
CA VAL A 158 -11.59 13.14 4.21
C VAL A 158 -12.60 14.26 4.47
N GLU A 159 -12.25 15.51 4.12
CA GLU A 159 -13.16 16.67 4.21
C GLU A 159 -14.41 16.48 3.32
N LYS A 160 -14.21 16.08 2.05
CA LYS A 160 -15.31 15.79 1.10
C LYS A 160 -16.21 14.63 1.54
N GLY A 161 -15.71 13.76 2.41
CA GLY A 161 -16.47 12.68 3.03
C GLY A 161 -17.36 13.11 4.19
N GLY A 162 -17.25 14.36 4.67
CA GLY A 162 -18.13 14.95 5.67
C GLY A 162 -17.47 15.29 7.01
N PHE A 163 -16.17 15.02 7.18
CA PHE A 163 -15.45 15.44 8.38
C PHE A 163 -15.12 16.94 8.34
N GLU A 164 -15.32 17.62 9.48
CA GLU A 164 -14.96 19.03 9.64
C GLU A 164 -13.44 19.20 9.69
N LYS A 165 -12.92 20.19 8.95
CA LYS A 165 -11.47 20.44 8.84
C LYS A 165 -10.79 20.62 10.21
N GLU A 166 -11.47 21.26 11.15
CA GLU A 166 -11.00 21.52 12.51
C GLU A 166 -10.90 20.26 13.38
N LYS A 167 -11.57 19.18 12.97
CA LYS A 167 -11.55 17.85 13.62
C LYS A 167 -10.65 16.85 12.89
N ILE A 168 -9.87 17.31 11.92
CA ILE A 168 -8.92 16.49 11.16
C ILE A 168 -7.50 16.83 11.60
N ARG A 169 -6.72 15.79 11.87
CA ARG A 169 -5.28 15.87 12.11
C ARG A 169 -4.55 15.03 11.07
N VAL A 170 -3.51 15.61 10.47
CA VAL A 170 -2.66 14.93 9.49
C VAL A 170 -1.28 14.73 10.10
N GLU A 171 -0.77 13.51 10.00
CA GLU A 171 0.52 13.10 10.52
C GLU A 171 1.31 12.37 9.42
N SER A 172 2.63 12.35 9.57
CA SER A 172 3.52 11.57 8.72
C SER A 172 4.33 10.59 9.57
N SER A 173 4.56 9.39 9.07
CA SER A 173 5.32 8.35 9.79
C SER A 173 6.22 7.56 8.86
N ASP A 174 7.49 7.44 9.26
CA ASP A 174 8.44 6.52 8.65
C ASP A 174 8.08 5.08 9.03
N VAL A 175 7.88 4.23 8.03
CA VAL A 175 7.56 2.81 8.19
C VAL A 175 8.68 1.98 7.55
N TYR A 176 9.48 1.31 8.38
CA TYR A 176 10.60 0.49 7.93
C TYR A 176 10.15 -0.95 7.75
N CYS A 177 10.07 -1.42 6.51
CA CYS A 177 9.55 -2.73 6.13
C CYS A 177 10.69 -3.70 5.78
N GLU A 178 10.63 -4.91 6.32
CA GLU A 178 11.54 -5.99 5.92
C GLU A 178 11.05 -6.64 4.64
N VAL A 179 11.95 -6.80 3.68
CA VAL A 179 11.70 -7.46 2.40
C VAL A 179 12.60 -8.69 2.26
N PRO A 180 12.20 -9.70 1.46
CA PRO A 180 13.02 -10.88 1.23
C PRO A 180 14.31 -10.53 0.46
N GLU A 181 15.02 -11.56 0.01
CA GLU A 181 16.21 -11.39 -0.82
C GLU A 181 15.92 -10.45 -2.01
N LEU A 182 16.82 -9.49 -2.25
CA LEU A 182 16.55 -8.33 -3.11
C LEU A 182 16.24 -8.71 -4.57
N ARG A 183 16.88 -9.74 -5.12
CA ARG A 183 16.56 -10.23 -6.48
C ARG A 183 15.19 -10.88 -6.54
N HIS A 184 14.83 -11.71 -5.56
CA HIS A 184 13.48 -12.27 -5.46
C HIS A 184 12.42 -11.17 -5.27
N PHE A 185 12.70 -10.19 -4.41
CA PHE A 185 11.83 -9.03 -4.21
C PHE A 185 11.64 -8.21 -5.50
N ALA A 186 12.73 -7.91 -6.22
CA ALA A 186 12.68 -7.22 -7.52
C ALA A 186 11.85 -8.01 -8.54
N ASN A 187 11.99 -9.34 -8.56
CA ASN A 187 11.22 -10.22 -9.43
C ASN A 187 9.72 -10.17 -9.13
N MET A 188 9.33 -10.21 -7.84
CA MET A 188 7.93 -10.05 -7.44
C MET A 188 7.39 -8.66 -7.82
N LEU A 189 8.15 -7.59 -7.55
CA LEU A 189 7.76 -6.23 -7.91
C LEU A 189 7.53 -6.08 -9.41
N TRP A 190 8.47 -6.53 -10.24
CA TRP A 190 8.33 -6.44 -11.68
C TRP A 190 7.17 -7.28 -12.17
N SER A 191 7.08 -8.54 -11.74
CA SER A 191 5.97 -9.44 -12.09
C SER A 191 4.58 -8.86 -11.78
N PHE A 192 4.44 -8.18 -10.64
CA PHE A 192 3.12 -7.77 -10.16
C PHE A 192 2.76 -6.36 -10.63
N ILE A 193 3.74 -5.51 -10.96
CA ILE A 193 3.52 -4.09 -11.25
C ILE A 193 3.93 -3.72 -12.69
N GLY A 194 4.93 -4.37 -13.28
CA GLY A 194 5.46 -4.01 -14.59
C GLY A 194 4.40 -4.00 -15.70
N GLY A 195 3.49 -4.97 -15.69
CA GLY A 195 2.40 -5.09 -16.66
C GLY A 195 1.11 -4.34 -16.32
N THR A 196 1.04 -3.56 -15.24
CA THR A 196 -0.20 -2.88 -14.83
C THR A 196 -0.43 -1.55 -15.54
N GLY A 197 0.49 -1.10 -16.41
CA GLY A 197 0.31 0.09 -17.23
C GLY A 197 -0.60 -0.15 -18.43
N GLU A 198 -1.04 0.92 -19.10
CA GLU A 198 -1.94 0.85 -20.26
C GLU A 198 -1.41 0.00 -21.41
N ALA A 199 -0.09 -0.09 -21.59
CA ALA A 199 0.53 -0.95 -22.60
C ALA A 199 0.42 -2.45 -22.26
N GLY A 200 0.21 -2.81 -20.99
CA GLY A 200 0.38 -4.17 -20.51
C GLY A 200 1.85 -4.60 -20.52
N TRP A 201 2.08 -5.89 -20.73
CA TRP A 201 3.42 -6.44 -20.94
C TRP A 201 3.85 -6.39 -22.41
N LEU A 202 5.14 -6.17 -22.66
CA LEU A 202 5.73 -6.14 -24.00
C LEU A 202 6.70 -7.30 -24.19
N GLU A 203 6.89 -7.79 -25.42
CA GLU A 203 7.88 -8.83 -25.71
C GLU A 203 9.30 -8.43 -25.24
N SER A 204 9.63 -7.14 -25.35
CA SER A 204 10.88 -6.59 -24.83
C SER A 204 11.07 -6.77 -23.33
N ASP A 205 9.97 -6.87 -22.56
CA ASP A 205 10.05 -7.13 -21.11
C ASP A 205 10.54 -8.54 -20.82
N GLU A 206 10.18 -9.53 -21.65
CA GLU A 206 10.73 -10.89 -21.56
C GLU A 206 12.21 -10.92 -21.95
N GLU A 207 12.55 -10.26 -23.07
CA GLU A 207 13.93 -10.23 -23.58
C GLU A 207 14.89 -9.51 -22.64
N ARG A 208 14.42 -8.48 -21.92
CA ARG A 208 15.24 -7.63 -21.04
C ARG A 208 14.88 -7.79 -19.56
N TRP A 209 14.30 -8.92 -19.18
CA TRP A 209 13.84 -9.18 -17.81
C TRP A 209 14.96 -9.06 -16.78
N ASP A 210 16.08 -9.77 -16.98
CA ASP A 210 17.23 -9.73 -16.06
C ASP A 210 17.84 -8.33 -15.96
N GLU A 211 17.83 -7.56 -17.05
CA GLU A 211 18.28 -6.17 -17.03
C GLU A 211 17.34 -5.30 -16.19
N ALA A 212 16.02 -5.48 -16.32
CA ALA A 212 15.03 -4.79 -15.50
C ALA A 212 15.23 -5.12 -14.01
N LEU A 213 15.42 -6.39 -13.66
CA LEU A 213 15.67 -6.80 -12.28
C LEU A 213 16.94 -6.18 -11.72
N ARG A 214 18.03 -6.18 -12.49
CA ARG A 214 19.30 -5.54 -12.09
C ARG A 214 19.10 -4.06 -11.80
N ILE A 215 18.40 -3.33 -12.68
CA ILE A 215 18.12 -1.90 -12.49
C ILE A 215 17.26 -1.68 -11.24
N ILE A 216 16.21 -2.47 -11.03
CA ILE A 216 15.36 -2.37 -9.85
C ILE A 216 16.19 -2.54 -8.57
N MET A 217 17.03 -3.57 -8.51
CA MET A 217 17.90 -3.82 -7.36
C MET A 217 18.88 -2.67 -7.12
N GLU A 218 19.57 -2.20 -8.16
CA GLU A 218 20.53 -1.09 -8.07
C GLU A 218 19.89 0.21 -7.58
N GLU A 219 18.68 0.50 -8.06
CA GLU A 219 17.95 1.70 -7.65
C GLU A 219 17.37 1.56 -6.24
N LEU A 220 16.89 0.36 -5.84
CA LEU A 220 16.44 0.10 -4.47
C LEU A 220 17.57 0.34 -3.44
N MET A 221 18.79 -0.10 -3.73
CA MET A 221 19.95 0.11 -2.87
C MET A 221 20.32 1.58 -2.67
N LYS A 222 19.84 2.49 -3.53
CA LYS A 222 20.08 3.93 -3.46
C LYS A 222 18.97 4.69 -2.72
N THR A 223 17.86 4.03 -2.38
CA THR A 223 16.73 4.69 -1.71
C THR A 223 17.08 5.09 -0.28
N ASP A 224 16.48 6.18 0.19
CA ASP A 224 16.58 6.58 1.60
C ASP A 224 16.03 5.46 2.49
N GLY A 225 16.75 5.14 3.56
CA GLY A 225 16.38 4.07 4.49
C GLY A 225 16.61 2.64 4.00
N TYR A 226 17.24 2.42 2.84
CA TYR A 226 17.73 1.09 2.46
C TYR A 226 18.78 0.59 3.47
N LYS A 227 18.64 -0.66 3.91
CA LYS A 227 19.66 -1.35 4.71
C LYS A 227 19.67 -2.84 4.42
N GLU A 228 20.83 -3.39 4.11
CA GLU A 228 21.02 -4.84 4.00
C GLU A 228 20.89 -5.51 5.39
N LEU A 229 20.21 -6.65 5.43
CA LEU A 229 20.00 -7.47 6.62
C LEU A 229 20.61 -8.87 6.42
N GLU A 230 20.66 -9.66 7.48
CA GLU A 230 21.17 -11.04 7.40
C GLU A 230 20.38 -11.91 6.41
N GLY A 231 21.07 -12.83 5.75
CA GLY A 231 20.47 -13.76 4.79
C GLY A 231 20.04 -13.12 3.46
N GLY A 232 20.59 -11.95 3.11
CA GLY A 232 20.32 -11.26 1.85
C GLY A 232 19.01 -10.46 1.84
N LYS A 233 18.28 -10.43 2.95
CA LYS A 233 17.10 -9.59 3.16
C LYS A 233 17.48 -8.11 3.16
N ALA A 234 16.48 -7.24 3.01
CA ALA A 234 16.69 -5.81 3.16
C ALA A 234 15.60 -5.17 4.02
N MET A 235 15.91 -3.99 4.55
CA MET A 235 14.96 -3.05 5.12
C MET A 235 14.76 -1.92 4.10
N LEU A 236 13.52 -1.54 3.87
CA LEU A 236 13.16 -0.39 3.04
C LEU A 236 12.29 0.58 3.84
N LYS A 237 12.52 1.88 3.67
CA LYS A 237 11.71 2.92 4.28
C LYS A 237 10.56 3.31 3.36
N PHE A 238 9.36 3.24 3.90
CA PHE A 238 8.16 3.86 3.37
C PHE A 238 7.82 5.07 4.23
N VAL A 239 7.06 6.02 3.68
CA VAL A 239 6.51 7.13 4.47
C VAL A 239 5.00 7.13 4.30
N ALA A 240 4.27 7.09 5.40
CA ALA A 240 2.81 7.09 5.43
C ALA A 240 2.27 8.47 5.77
N ASN A 241 1.30 8.96 4.99
CA ASN A 241 0.36 9.98 5.43
C ASN A 241 -0.70 9.30 6.29
N ILE A 242 -0.98 9.82 7.47
CA ILE A 242 -1.99 9.31 8.40
C ILE A 242 -2.94 10.45 8.70
N VAL A 243 -4.22 10.27 8.39
CA VAL A 243 -5.28 11.23 8.71
C VAL A 243 -6.16 10.65 9.80
N VAL A 244 -6.21 11.35 10.93
CA VAL A 244 -7.12 11.05 12.04
C VAL A 244 -8.24 12.07 12.03
N ALA A 245 -9.48 11.60 11.98
CA ALA A 245 -10.66 12.47 11.91
C ALA A 245 -11.71 12.07 12.94
N MET A 246 -12.31 13.06 13.60
CA MET A 246 -13.40 12.84 14.57
C MET A 246 -14.74 13.33 14.00
N LYS A 247 -15.80 12.56 14.23
CA LYS A 247 -17.18 12.93 13.88
C LYS A 247 -17.78 13.88 14.92
#